data_AF-A0A5E6RIB7-F1
#
_entry.id   AF-A0A5E6RIB7-F1
#
_cell.length_a   1.000
_cell.length_b   1.000
_cell.length_c   1.000
_cell.angle_alpha   90.00
_cell.angle_beta   90.00
_cell.angle_gamma   90.00
#
_symmetry.space_group_name_H-M   'P 1'
#
loop_
_entity.id
_entity.type
_entity.pdbx_description
1 polymer ?
#
loop_
_entity_poly.entity_id
_entity_poly.type
_entity_poly.pdbx_seq_one_letter_code
_entity_poly.pdbx_strand_id
1 'polypeptide(L)'
;MRTHSIPNFVFFAVILLSLAASTAYFSDIGLREAWVELNENQIMYLYSTSAQVLAAVYGLTLAGYIFFRGELNREAQDDETRVESIERLEIRYFQQLSMITALVMSTILITNLVIAYENTQDSRLLTILMNLGQSLFAIAFVAIAFFIVDIVLPGNIKAASRTLQNKIDPNHNVEEGQGSLKEFISVYNTVQNELTAALKKQEVLSDSDMSRNAKRITNTRMAEFLYRRGVITRELCKKLQNLFALRHAIIHGADPTVSQVMVNQSQVILDELRNSLVDAVA
;
A
#
# COMPACT_ATOMS: atom_id res chain seq x y z
N MET A 1 10.59 -10.87 -5.91
CA MET A 1 11.51 -10.02 -5.13
C MET A 1 10.64 -9.08 -4.31
N ARG A 2 10.69 -9.14 -2.97
CA ARG A 2 9.74 -8.41 -2.09
C ARG A 2 10.21 -6.96 -1.91
N THR A 3 9.63 -6.02 -2.66
CA THR A 3 9.92 -4.56 -2.58
C THR A 3 9.24 -3.85 -1.40
N HIS A 4 8.36 -4.53 -0.66
CA HIS A 4 7.55 -3.91 0.40
C HIS A 4 8.35 -3.29 1.57
N SER A 5 9.63 -3.65 1.76
CA SER A 5 10.47 -3.13 2.83
C SER A 5 11.42 -2.00 2.42
N ILE A 6 11.49 -1.62 1.14
CA ILE A 6 12.42 -0.58 0.71
C ILE A 6 11.78 0.78 1.00
N PRO A 7 12.38 1.63 1.86
CA PRO A 7 11.90 2.97 2.07
C PRO A 7 12.05 3.80 0.79
N ASN A 8 11.11 4.69 0.52
CA ASN A 8 11.16 5.56 -0.67
C ASN A 8 12.47 6.35 -0.77
N PHE A 9 13.05 6.73 0.38
CA PHE A 9 14.38 7.35 0.43
C PHE A 9 15.47 6.47 -0.21
N VAL A 10 15.51 5.17 0.09
CA VAL A 10 16.49 4.24 -0.49
C VAL A 10 16.25 4.06 -1.97
N PHE A 11 14.99 3.94 -2.38
CA PHE A 11 14.62 3.87 -3.80
C PHE A 11 15.10 5.10 -4.57
N PHE A 12 14.86 6.30 -4.05
CA PHE A 12 15.32 7.55 -4.65
C PHE A 12 16.84 7.67 -4.67
N ALA A 13 17.51 7.28 -3.59
CA ALA A 13 18.97 7.29 -3.51
C ALA A 13 19.59 6.36 -4.55
N VAL A 14 19.04 5.15 -4.75
CA VAL A 14 19.51 4.21 -5.77
C VAL A 14 19.34 4.77 -7.16
N ILE A 15 18.19 5.38 -7.47
CA ILE A 15 17.95 6.03 -8.76
C ILE A 15 18.96 7.16 -9.01
N LEU A 16 19.10 8.09 -8.06
CA LEU A 16 20.00 9.23 -8.21
C LEU A 16 21.48 8.80 -8.31
N LEU A 17 21.89 7.80 -7.52
CA LEU A 17 23.25 7.26 -7.58
C LEU A 17 23.49 6.53 -8.91
N SER A 18 22.52 5.76 -9.40
CA SER A 18 22.62 5.12 -10.71
C SER A 18 22.75 6.15 -11.84
N LEU A 19 22.02 7.27 -11.74
CA LEU A 19 22.07 8.37 -12.70
C LEU A 19 23.42 9.09 -12.69
N ALA A 20 23.91 9.44 -11.49
CA ALA A 20 25.20 10.08 -11.35
C ALA A 20 26.33 9.17 -11.85
N ALA A 21 26.29 7.89 -11.47
CA ALA A 21 27.29 6.90 -11.88
C ALA A 21 27.27 6.66 -13.41
N SER A 22 26.09 6.45 -14.00
CA SER A 22 25.98 6.23 -15.45
C SER A 22 26.44 7.46 -16.23
N THR A 23 25.98 8.65 -15.83
CA THR A 23 26.33 9.89 -16.52
C THR A 23 27.82 10.15 -16.44
N ALA A 24 28.43 10.02 -15.27
CA ALA A 24 29.88 10.22 -15.09
C ALA A 24 30.69 9.21 -15.90
N TYR A 25 30.31 7.93 -15.85
CA TYR A 25 30.99 6.86 -16.57
C TYR A 25 30.93 7.06 -18.09
N PHE A 26 29.74 7.25 -18.65
CA PHE A 26 29.58 7.43 -20.10
C PHE A 26 30.16 8.77 -20.60
N SER A 27 30.13 9.82 -19.78
CA SER A 27 30.76 11.10 -20.15
C SER A 27 32.29 11.03 -20.14
N ASP A 28 32.91 10.37 -19.16
CA ASP A 28 34.38 10.20 -19.14
C ASP A 28 34.85 9.38 -20.36
N ILE A 29 34.10 8.34 -20.72
CA ILE A 29 34.37 7.55 -21.93
C ILE A 29 34.19 8.42 -23.18
N GLY A 30 33.05 9.10 -23.31
CA GLY A 30 32.74 9.94 -24.46
C GLY A 30 33.74 11.07 -24.71
N LEU A 31 34.37 11.60 -23.66
CA LEU A 31 35.39 12.64 -23.76
C LEU A 31 36.79 12.11 -24.14
N ARG A 32 37.08 10.82 -23.91
CA ARG A 32 38.38 10.21 -24.23
C ARG A 32 38.34 9.54 -25.61
N GLU A 33 37.42 8.60 -25.77
CA GLU A 33 37.21 7.81 -26.98
C GLU A 33 35.72 7.50 -27.10
N ALA A 34 35.01 8.26 -27.93
CA ALA A 34 33.59 8.04 -28.16
C ALA A 34 33.37 6.65 -28.79
N TRP A 35 32.60 5.80 -28.10
CA TRP A 35 32.21 4.49 -28.64
C TRP A 35 31.26 4.58 -29.82
N VAL A 36 30.45 5.64 -29.87
CA VAL A 36 29.46 5.89 -30.93
C VAL A 36 29.53 7.36 -31.30
N GLU A 37 29.84 7.63 -32.56
CA GLU A 37 29.74 8.96 -33.15
C GLU A 37 28.40 9.07 -33.88
N LEU A 38 27.65 10.12 -33.57
CA LEU A 38 26.36 10.41 -34.19
C LEU A 38 26.48 11.67 -35.05
N ASN A 39 25.85 11.65 -36.21
CA ASN A 39 25.66 12.85 -37.01
C ASN A 39 24.49 13.70 -36.48
N GLU A 40 24.42 14.94 -36.96
CA GLU A 40 23.40 15.93 -36.59
C GLU A 40 21.97 15.37 -36.66
N ASN A 41 21.58 14.83 -37.82
CA ASN A 41 20.26 14.24 -38.02
C ASN A 41 19.97 13.11 -37.02
N GLN A 42 20.95 12.25 -36.73
CA GLN A 42 20.80 11.16 -35.77
C GLN A 42 20.60 11.67 -34.35
N ILE A 43 21.29 12.75 -33.95
CA ILE A 43 21.09 13.41 -32.66
C ILE A 43 19.65 13.92 -32.60
N MET A 44 19.21 14.70 -33.58
CA MET A 44 17.86 15.25 -33.61
C MET A 44 16.78 14.15 -33.51
N TYR A 45 16.89 13.08 -34.30
CA TYR A 45 15.93 11.97 -34.27
C TYR A 45 15.94 11.21 -32.95
N LEU A 46 17.12 10.91 -32.40
CA LEU A 46 17.28 10.15 -31.16
C LEU A 46 16.62 10.89 -30.00
N TYR A 47 17.00 12.16 -29.76
CA TYR A 47 16.48 12.91 -28.60
C TYR A 47 15.00 13.27 -28.76
N SER A 48 14.52 13.55 -29.97
CA SER A 48 13.09 13.77 -30.22
C SER A 48 12.27 12.52 -29.95
N THR A 49 12.73 11.36 -30.43
CA THR A 49 12.04 10.08 -30.23
C THR A 49 12.08 9.63 -28.77
N SER A 50 13.22 9.80 -28.08
CA SER A 50 13.33 9.54 -26.64
C SER A 50 12.30 10.34 -25.84
N ALA A 51 12.14 11.64 -26.13
CA ALA A 51 11.15 12.48 -25.45
C ALA A 51 9.71 12.02 -25.72
N GLN A 52 9.38 11.71 -26.97
CA GLN A 52 8.04 11.25 -27.37
C GLN A 52 7.67 9.90 -26.73
N VAL A 53 8.57 8.92 -26.79
CA VAL A 53 8.36 7.59 -26.18
C VAL A 53 8.15 7.73 -24.68
N LEU A 54 9.00 8.52 -24.00
CA LEU A 54 8.90 8.70 -22.56
C LEU A 54 7.60 9.41 -22.16
N ALA A 55 7.19 10.44 -22.90
CA ALA A 55 5.93 11.12 -22.68
C ALA A 55 4.71 10.20 -22.87
N ALA A 56 4.73 9.36 -23.91
CA ALA A 56 3.64 8.40 -24.19
C ALA A 56 3.53 7.34 -23.08
N VAL A 57 4.64 6.71 -22.70
CA VAL A 57 4.65 5.68 -21.64
C VAL A 57 4.29 6.29 -20.29
N TYR A 58 4.76 7.50 -19.99
CA TYR A 58 4.39 8.22 -18.78
C TYR A 58 2.88 8.55 -18.75
N GLY A 59 2.30 9.00 -19.87
CA GLY A 59 0.85 9.26 -19.97
C GLY A 59 0.01 8.02 -19.66
N LEU A 60 0.39 6.86 -20.21
CA LEU A 60 -0.25 5.57 -19.90
C LEU A 60 -0.08 5.18 -18.42
N THR A 61 1.11 5.41 -17.87
CA THR A 61 1.42 5.13 -16.46
C THR A 61 0.57 5.97 -15.51
N LEU A 62 0.43 7.26 -15.79
CA LEU A 62 -0.41 8.18 -15.02
C LEU A 62 -1.88 7.76 -15.08
N ALA A 63 -2.38 7.42 -16.27
CA ALA A 63 -3.75 6.92 -16.43
C ALA A 63 -3.99 5.62 -15.63
N GLY A 64 -3.06 4.67 -15.72
CA GLY A 64 -3.11 3.43 -14.95
C GLY A 64 -3.10 3.67 -13.44
N TYR A 65 -2.26 4.59 -12.97
CA TYR A 65 -2.22 4.98 -11.55
C TYR A 65 -3.54 5.61 -11.07
N ILE A 66 -4.14 6.50 -11.86
CA ILE A 66 -5.44 7.12 -11.51
C ILE A 66 -6.52 6.06 -11.37
N PHE A 67 -6.58 5.10 -12.29
CA PHE A 67 -7.54 3.99 -12.21
C PHE A 67 -7.29 3.12 -10.98
N PHE A 68 -6.03 2.73 -10.74
CA PHE A 68 -5.63 1.94 -9.59
C PHE A 68 -5.97 2.62 -8.26
N ARG A 69 -5.73 3.93 -8.16
CA ARG A 69 -6.11 4.72 -6.97
C ARG A 69 -7.61 4.73 -6.75
N GLY A 70 -8.40 4.86 -7.83
CA GLY A 70 -9.86 4.75 -7.75
C GLY A 70 -10.31 3.42 -7.16
N GLU A 71 -9.68 2.33 -7.59
CA GLU A 71 -9.95 0.97 -7.09
C GLU A 71 -9.55 0.80 -5.61
N LEU A 72 -8.37 1.28 -5.22
CA LEU A 72 -7.93 1.28 -3.82
C LEU A 72 -8.89 2.05 -2.90
N ASN A 73 -9.36 3.22 -3.35
CA ASN A 73 -10.28 4.05 -2.56
C ASN A 73 -11.66 3.37 -2.43
N ARG A 74 -12.12 2.66 -3.47
CA ARG A 74 -13.32 1.82 -3.39
C ARG A 74 -13.14 0.70 -2.36
N GLU A 75 -12.00 0.01 -2.38
CA GLU A 75 -11.71 -1.06 -1.42
C GLU A 75 -11.58 -0.53 0.02
N ALA A 76 -11.06 0.69 0.22
CA ALA A 76 -11.02 1.36 1.52
C ALA A 76 -12.41 1.76 2.05
N GLN A 77 -13.35 2.09 1.17
CA GLN A 77 -14.74 2.38 1.53
C GLN A 77 -15.52 1.11 1.90
N ASP A 78 -15.19 -0.02 1.27
CA ASP A 78 -15.82 -1.31 1.54
C ASP A 78 -15.32 -1.97 2.84
N ASP A 79 -14.08 -1.68 3.28
CA ASP A 79 -13.48 -2.24 4.50
C ASP A 79 -12.68 -1.20 5.32
N GLU A 80 -13.28 -0.69 6.39
CA GLU A 80 -12.67 0.31 7.30
C GLU A 80 -11.34 -0.17 7.94
N THR A 81 -11.10 -1.48 8.03
CA THR A 81 -9.87 -2.02 8.63
C THR A 81 -8.66 -1.94 7.70
N ARG A 82 -8.88 -1.76 6.39
CA ARG A 82 -7.83 -1.63 5.37
C ARG A 82 -7.40 -0.19 5.13
N VAL A 83 -8.15 0.78 5.64
CA VAL A 83 -7.94 2.21 5.39
C VAL A 83 -6.49 2.63 5.69
N GLU A 84 -5.95 2.30 6.87
CA GLU A 84 -4.58 2.69 7.24
C GLU A 84 -3.51 2.04 6.33
N SER A 85 -3.75 0.81 5.89
CA SER A 85 -2.82 0.13 4.98
C SER A 85 -2.89 0.72 3.58
N ILE A 86 -4.10 0.97 3.08
CA ILE A 86 -4.33 1.56 1.76
C ILE A 86 -3.77 2.99 1.71
N GLU A 87 -4.00 3.81 2.73
CA GLU A 87 -3.48 5.18 2.82
C GLU A 87 -1.94 5.22 2.74
N ARG A 88 -1.26 4.30 3.45
CA ARG A 88 0.21 4.17 3.36
C ARG A 88 0.68 3.78 1.96
N LEU A 89 -0.06 2.94 1.26
CA LEU A 89 0.24 2.58 -0.12
C LEU A 89 0.00 3.75 -1.08
N GLU A 90 -1.10 4.49 -0.93
CA GLU A 90 -1.37 5.69 -1.74
C GLU A 90 -0.24 6.71 -1.60
N ILE A 91 0.16 7.03 -0.37
CA ILE A 91 1.26 7.98 -0.12
C ILE A 91 2.55 7.49 -0.76
N ARG A 92 2.86 6.19 -0.61
CA ARG A 92 4.07 5.60 -1.18
C ARG A 92 4.08 5.71 -2.71
N TYR A 93 3.01 5.29 -3.36
CA TYR A 93 2.92 5.30 -4.82
C TYR A 93 2.85 6.71 -5.39
N PHE A 94 2.18 7.63 -4.69
CA PHE A 94 2.19 9.04 -5.07
C PHE A 94 3.60 9.63 -5.04
N GLN A 95 4.40 9.33 -4.01
CA GLN A 95 5.79 9.77 -3.93
C GLN A 95 6.65 9.17 -5.05
N GLN A 96 6.50 7.87 -5.34
CA GLN A 96 7.21 7.23 -6.44
C GLN A 96 6.83 7.83 -7.80
N LEU A 97 5.53 8.04 -8.04
CA LEU A 97 5.03 8.68 -9.25
C LEU A 97 5.57 10.10 -9.38
N SER A 98 5.56 10.89 -8.30
CA SER A 98 6.09 12.26 -8.31
C SER A 98 7.58 12.31 -8.69
N MET A 99 8.39 11.36 -8.21
CA MET A 99 9.80 11.23 -8.61
C MET A 99 9.93 10.88 -10.10
N ILE A 100 9.11 9.93 -10.59
CA ILE A 100 9.07 9.57 -12.01
C ILE A 100 8.69 10.79 -12.86
N THR A 101 7.68 11.56 -12.45
CA THR A 101 7.29 12.80 -13.11
C THR A 101 8.47 13.77 -13.20
N ALA A 102 9.21 13.97 -12.11
CA ALA A 102 10.39 14.84 -12.10
C ALA A 102 11.45 14.34 -13.09
N LEU A 103 11.76 13.04 -13.09
CA LEU A 103 12.72 12.44 -14.03
C LEU A 103 12.28 12.61 -15.49
N VAL A 104 11.01 12.37 -15.80
CA VAL A 104 10.46 12.52 -17.16
C VAL A 104 10.55 13.97 -17.62
N MET A 105 10.14 14.92 -16.78
CA MET A 105 10.25 16.35 -17.07
C MET A 105 11.70 16.79 -17.28
N SER A 106 12.62 16.34 -16.42
CA SER A 106 14.06 16.59 -16.60
C SER A 106 14.60 15.97 -17.89
N THR A 107 14.16 14.77 -18.25
CA THR A 107 14.58 14.12 -19.50
C THR A 107 14.09 14.90 -20.73
N ILE A 108 12.83 15.34 -20.73
CA ILE A 108 12.27 16.18 -21.81
C ILE A 108 13.02 17.51 -21.88
N LEU A 109 13.36 18.12 -20.75
CA LEU A 109 14.13 19.37 -20.73
C LEU A 109 15.55 19.17 -21.30
N ILE A 110 16.26 18.13 -20.86
CA ILE A 110 17.62 17.85 -21.33
C ILE A 110 17.64 17.43 -22.80
N THR A 111 16.69 16.62 -23.27
CA THR A 111 16.57 16.25 -24.69
C THR A 111 16.36 17.47 -25.58
N ASN A 112 15.50 18.42 -25.18
CA ASN A 112 15.35 19.69 -25.88
C ASN A 112 16.64 20.54 -25.82
N LEU A 113 17.34 20.53 -24.69
CA LEU A 113 18.60 21.28 -24.55
C LEU A 113 19.70 20.69 -25.45
N VAL A 114 19.78 19.37 -25.61
CA VAL A 114 20.71 18.71 -26.55
C VAL A 114 20.44 19.17 -27.98
N ILE A 115 19.18 19.14 -28.42
CA ILE A 115 18.79 19.59 -29.76
C ILE A 115 19.11 21.08 -29.95
N ALA A 116 18.85 21.92 -28.94
CA ALA A 116 19.15 23.35 -29.02
C ALA A 116 20.66 23.63 -29.08
N TYR A 117 21.48 22.82 -28.41
CA TYR A 117 22.92 23.02 -28.30
C TYR A 117 23.73 22.40 -29.45
N GLU A 118 23.12 21.49 -30.22
CA GLU A 118 23.73 20.79 -31.36
C GLU A 118 24.48 21.72 -32.33
N ASN A 119 23.94 22.90 -32.61
CA ASN A 119 24.55 23.88 -33.53
C ASN A 119 25.75 24.65 -32.94
N THR A 120 26.16 24.35 -31.70
CA THR A 120 27.23 25.07 -31.00
C THR A 120 28.58 24.37 -31.20
N GLN A 121 29.67 25.14 -31.32
CA GLN A 121 31.02 24.59 -31.52
C GLN A 121 31.63 23.88 -30.29
N ASP A 122 30.99 23.91 -29.12
CA ASP A 122 31.50 23.25 -27.92
C ASP A 122 31.13 21.76 -27.88
N SER A 123 32.00 20.94 -28.48
CA SER A 123 31.84 19.48 -28.53
C SER A 123 31.89 18.80 -27.16
N ARG A 124 32.51 19.42 -26.13
CA ARG A 124 32.62 18.81 -24.80
C ARG A 124 31.31 18.89 -24.05
N LEU A 125 30.70 20.08 -24.03
CA LEU A 125 29.41 20.27 -23.37
C LEU A 125 28.32 19.45 -24.05
N LEU A 126 28.31 19.40 -25.39
CA LEU A 126 27.39 18.57 -26.15
C LEU A 126 27.52 17.09 -25.76
N THR A 127 28.75 16.57 -25.68
CA THR A 127 29.01 15.17 -25.30
C THR A 127 28.49 14.85 -23.89
N ILE A 128 28.73 15.72 -22.91
CA ILE A 128 28.24 15.53 -21.54
C ILE A 128 26.71 15.56 -21.52
N LEU A 129 26.12 16.52 -22.21
CA LEU A 129 24.68 16.72 -22.23
C LEU A 129 23.95 15.56 -22.92
N MET A 130 24.54 15.03 -23.99
CA MET A 130 24.07 13.83 -24.67
C MET A 130 24.05 12.62 -23.73
N ASN A 131 25.17 12.34 -23.07
CA ASN A 131 25.27 11.21 -22.14
C ASN A 131 24.34 11.35 -20.92
N LEU A 132 24.15 12.58 -20.42
CA LEU A 132 23.16 12.87 -19.38
C LEU A 132 21.73 12.60 -19.88
N GLY A 133 21.39 13.07 -21.07
CA GLY A 133 20.06 12.87 -21.66
C GLY A 133 19.71 11.40 -21.86
N GLN A 134 20.65 10.61 -22.38
CA GLN A 134 20.45 9.16 -22.56
C GLN A 134 20.42 8.40 -21.24
N SER A 135 21.24 8.78 -20.26
CA SER A 135 21.19 8.21 -18.91
C SER A 135 19.85 8.48 -18.23
N LEU A 136 19.37 9.72 -18.30
CA LEU A 136 18.05 10.11 -17.80
C LEU A 136 16.93 9.31 -18.47
N PHE A 137 16.97 9.18 -19.80
CA PHE A 137 15.99 8.39 -20.55
C PHE A 137 15.97 6.93 -20.10
N ALA A 138 17.12 6.26 -20.04
CA ALA A 138 17.20 4.86 -19.65
C ALA A 138 16.69 4.63 -18.22
N ILE A 139 17.11 5.48 -17.29
CA ILE A 139 16.72 5.36 -15.88
C ILE A 139 15.24 5.68 -15.68
N ALA A 140 14.71 6.71 -16.34
CA ALA A 140 13.29 7.03 -16.29
C ALA A 140 12.45 5.88 -16.86
N PHE A 141 12.86 5.28 -17.98
CA PHE A 141 12.18 4.15 -18.58
C PHE A 141 12.16 2.92 -17.66
N VAL A 142 13.30 2.59 -17.05
CA VAL A 142 13.40 1.50 -16.07
C VAL A 142 12.57 1.80 -14.82
N ALA A 143 12.60 3.03 -14.30
CA ALA A 143 11.81 3.43 -13.14
C ALA A 143 10.29 3.29 -13.42
N ILE A 144 9.83 3.69 -14.61
CA ILE A 144 8.44 3.49 -15.02
C ILE A 144 8.10 2.00 -15.09
N ALA A 145 8.95 1.17 -15.71
CA ALA A 145 8.71 -0.27 -15.79
C ALA A 145 8.60 -0.93 -14.40
N PHE A 146 9.51 -0.58 -13.48
CA PHE A 146 9.44 -1.06 -12.09
C PHE A 146 8.17 -0.61 -11.39
N PHE A 147 7.78 0.66 -11.55
CA PHE A 147 6.57 1.20 -10.96
C PHE A 147 5.30 0.49 -11.46
N ILE A 148 5.22 0.23 -12.77
CA ILE A 148 4.11 -0.55 -13.36
C ILE A 148 4.05 -1.94 -12.73
N VAL A 149 5.17 -2.65 -12.63
CA VAL A 149 5.21 -3.97 -12.00
C VAL A 149 4.80 -3.90 -10.53
N ASP A 150 5.27 -2.90 -9.79
CA ASP A 150 4.98 -2.75 -8.36
C ASP A 150 3.50 -2.41 -8.08
N ILE A 151 2.85 -1.65 -8.98
CA ILE A 151 1.41 -1.38 -8.92
C ILE A 151 0.58 -2.60 -9.30
N VAL A 152 0.97 -3.34 -10.35
CA VAL A 152 0.20 -4.48 -10.86
C VAL A 152 0.33 -5.71 -9.95
N LEU A 153 1.41 -5.83 -9.16
CA LEU A 153 1.62 -7.02 -8.35
C LEU A 153 0.65 -7.10 -7.16
N PRO A 154 -0.23 -8.12 -7.07
CA PRO A 154 -1.32 -8.23 -6.07
C PRO A 154 -0.85 -8.56 -4.64
N GLY A 155 0.43 -8.33 -4.30
CA GLY A 155 1.07 -8.72 -3.03
C GLY A 155 0.84 -7.75 -1.87
N ASN A 156 0.35 -6.55 -2.16
CA ASN A 156 0.24 -5.42 -1.25
C ASN A 156 -0.62 -5.65 0.01
N ILE A 157 -1.70 -6.42 -0.13
CA ILE A 157 -2.64 -6.68 0.98
C ILE A 157 -2.14 -7.81 1.88
N LYS A 158 -1.41 -8.79 1.32
CA LYS A 158 -0.91 -9.98 2.04
C LYS A 158 0.21 -9.65 3.04
N ALA A 159 1.06 -8.68 2.74
CA ALA A 159 2.17 -8.28 3.61
C ALA A 159 1.71 -7.42 4.81
N ALA A 160 0.73 -6.53 4.58
CA ALA A 160 0.10 -5.76 5.65
C ALA A 160 -0.63 -6.69 6.64
N SER A 161 -1.36 -7.67 6.13
CA SER A 161 -2.06 -8.68 6.94
C SER A 161 -1.09 -9.52 7.80
N ARG A 162 0.04 -9.98 7.26
CA ARG A 162 1.08 -10.71 8.01
C ARG A 162 1.76 -9.88 9.12
N THR A 163 1.96 -8.59 8.87
CA THR A 163 2.58 -7.70 9.86
C THR A 163 1.65 -7.45 11.04
N LEU A 164 0.35 -7.34 10.77
CA LEU A 164 -0.68 -7.25 11.82
C LEU A 164 -0.79 -8.56 12.59
N GLN A 165 -0.77 -9.71 11.90
CA GLN A 165 -0.80 -11.05 12.50
C GLN A 165 0.35 -11.27 13.49
N ASN A 166 1.59 -10.91 13.10
CA ASN A 166 2.77 -11.05 13.99
C ASN A 166 2.75 -10.11 15.20
N LYS A 167 2.03 -8.97 15.12
CA LYS A 167 1.92 -8.02 16.23
C LYS A 167 0.89 -8.46 17.27
N ILE A 168 -0.11 -9.23 16.84
CA ILE A 168 -1.21 -9.72 17.67
C ILE A 168 -0.91 -11.13 18.21
N ASP A 169 -0.21 -11.97 17.45
CA ASP A 169 0.23 -13.31 17.86
C ASP A 169 1.74 -13.51 17.60
N PRO A 170 2.63 -13.11 18.54
CA PRO A 170 4.07 -13.29 18.42
C PRO A 170 4.52 -14.75 18.44
N ASN A 171 3.68 -15.66 18.94
CA ASN A 171 4.02 -17.07 19.21
C ASN A 171 3.39 -18.05 18.21
N HIS A 172 2.88 -17.55 17.07
CA HIS A 172 2.28 -18.36 16.00
C HIS A 172 3.15 -19.52 15.48
N ASN A 173 4.48 -19.45 15.67
CA ASN A 173 5.43 -20.48 15.23
C ASN A 173 5.80 -21.52 16.31
N VAL A 174 5.22 -21.43 17.52
CA VAL A 174 5.47 -22.42 18.57
C VAL A 174 4.39 -23.50 18.44
N GLU A 175 4.82 -24.74 18.18
CA GLU A 175 4.00 -25.95 18.01
C GLU A 175 3.17 -26.36 19.26
N GLU A 176 2.88 -25.42 20.17
CA GLU A 176 1.99 -25.64 21.30
C GLU A 176 0.53 -25.47 20.89
N GLY A 177 -0.02 -26.55 20.34
CA GLY A 177 -1.46 -26.77 20.21
C GLY A 177 -2.13 -25.91 19.14
N GLN A 178 -2.16 -26.42 17.91
CA GLN A 178 -3.08 -25.92 16.90
C GLN A 178 -4.52 -26.04 17.44
N GLY A 179 -5.09 -24.90 17.81
CA GLY A 179 -6.48 -24.81 18.22
C GLY A 179 -7.41 -24.98 17.03
N SER A 180 -8.61 -25.51 17.26
CA SER A 180 -9.60 -25.72 16.21
C SER A 180 -10.08 -24.37 15.65
N LEU A 181 -9.68 -24.04 14.42
CA LEU A 181 -10.19 -22.87 13.67
C LEU A 181 -11.73 -22.84 13.64
N LYS A 182 -12.36 -24.03 13.55
CA LYS A 182 -13.81 -24.18 13.57
C LYS A 182 -14.41 -23.71 14.89
N GLU A 183 -13.75 -24.00 16.01
CA GLU A 183 -14.17 -23.59 17.34
C GLU A 183 -14.01 -22.08 17.52
N PHE A 184 -12.88 -21.51 17.11
CA PHE A 184 -12.68 -20.05 17.11
C PHE A 184 -13.74 -19.30 16.29
N ILE A 185 -14.03 -19.77 15.07
CA ILE A 185 -15.07 -19.17 14.21
C ILE A 185 -16.45 -19.31 14.84
N SER A 186 -16.75 -20.45 15.48
CA SER A 186 -18.02 -20.68 16.19
C SER A 186 -18.20 -19.68 17.33
N VAL A 187 -17.18 -19.55 18.20
CA VAL A 187 -17.18 -18.62 19.34
C VAL A 187 -17.34 -17.18 18.86
N TYR A 188 -16.61 -16.79 17.82
CA TYR A 188 -16.77 -15.46 17.22
C TYR A 188 -18.20 -15.21 16.74
N ASN A 189 -18.78 -16.15 15.99
CA ASN A 189 -20.12 -15.98 15.46
C ASN A 189 -21.15 -15.84 16.59
N THR A 190 -20.95 -16.54 17.71
CA THR A 190 -21.75 -16.35 18.92
C THR A 190 -21.57 -14.94 19.49
N VAL A 191 -20.33 -14.46 19.66
CA VAL A 191 -20.05 -13.08 20.11
C VAL A 191 -20.76 -12.05 19.23
N GLN A 192 -20.69 -12.20 17.90
CA GLN A 192 -21.34 -11.29 16.95
C GLN A 192 -22.86 -11.32 17.07
N ASN A 193 -23.46 -12.50 17.23
CA ASN A 193 -24.90 -12.64 17.41
C ASN A 193 -25.39 -11.99 18.70
N GLU A 194 -24.65 -12.15 19.81
CA GLU A 194 -24.97 -11.55 21.11
C GLU A 194 -24.84 -10.02 21.06
N LEU A 195 -23.79 -9.49 20.43
CA LEU A 195 -23.63 -8.05 20.19
C LEU A 195 -24.77 -7.46 19.34
N THR A 196 -25.18 -8.18 18.29
CA THR A 196 -26.29 -7.77 17.43
C THR A 196 -27.62 -7.81 18.17
N ALA A 197 -27.84 -8.83 19.00
CA ALA A 197 -29.03 -8.95 19.83
C ALA A 197 -29.09 -7.84 20.90
N ALA A 198 -27.97 -7.54 21.54
CA ALA A 198 -27.85 -6.46 22.52
C ALA A 198 -28.14 -5.09 21.91
N LEU A 199 -27.53 -4.80 20.75
CA LEU A 199 -27.77 -3.53 20.05
C LEU A 199 -29.23 -3.40 19.60
N LYS A 200 -29.83 -4.45 19.04
CA LYS A 200 -31.26 -4.45 18.65
C LYS A 200 -32.19 -4.24 19.83
N LYS A 201 -31.94 -4.89 20.97
CA LYS A 201 -32.72 -4.68 22.20
C LYS A 201 -32.65 -3.22 22.66
N GLN A 202 -31.49 -2.58 22.49
CA GLN A 202 -31.30 -1.17 22.87
C GLN A 202 -31.82 -0.15 21.86
N GLU A 203 -31.84 -0.47 20.57
CA GLU A 203 -32.50 0.35 19.54
C GLU A 203 -34.02 0.33 19.69
N VAL A 204 -34.61 -0.80 20.10
CA VAL A 204 -36.06 -0.88 20.41
C VAL A 204 -36.45 0.01 21.60
N LEU A 205 -35.51 0.33 22.49
CA LEU A 205 -35.71 1.22 23.65
C LEU A 205 -35.47 2.71 23.33
N SER A 206 -34.88 3.05 22.18
CA SER A 206 -34.63 4.44 21.74
C SER A 206 -35.49 4.75 20.52
N ASP A 207 -36.61 5.44 20.74
CA ASP A 207 -37.54 5.81 19.69
C ASP A 207 -36.89 6.78 18.67
N SER A 208 -37.27 6.58 17.40
CA SER A 208 -37.00 7.38 16.19
C SER A 208 -35.56 7.49 15.63
N ASP A 209 -35.46 7.28 14.31
CA ASP A 209 -34.39 7.63 13.35
C ASP A 209 -33.17 6.73 13.10
N MET A 210 -32.79 5.77 13.96
CA MET A 210 -31.59 4.94 13.70
C MET A 210 -31.84 3.62 12.93
N SER A 211 -33.11 3.21 12.78
CA SER A 211 -33.51 1.89 12.23
C SER A 211 -33.07 1.63 10.78
N ARG A 212 -32.86 2.67 9.96
CA ARG A 212 -32.44 2.47 8.56
C ARG A 212 -30.94 2.22 8.37
N ASN A 213 -30.09 2.54 9.36
CA ASN A 213 -28.63 2.39 9.27
C ASN A 213 -28.07 1.17 10.02
N ALA A 214 -28.87 0.45 10.80
CA ALA A 214 -28.44 -0.73 11.56
C ALA A 214 -27.87 -1.88 10.70
N LYS A 215 -28.24 -1.95 9.40
CA LYS A 215 -27.68 -2.95 8.47
C LYS A 215 -26.24 -2.68 8.03
N ARG A 216 -25.65 -1.54 8.38
CA ARG A 216 -24.30 -1.10 7.95
C ARG A 216 -23.34 -0.78 9.11
N ILE A 217 -23.66 -1.18 10.34
CA ILE A 217 -22.78 -0.91 11.49
C ILE A 217 -21.74 -2.02 11.58
N THR A 218 -20.45 -1.66 11.54
CA THR A 218 -19.33 -2.61 11.67
C THR A 218 -19.26 -3.20 13.08
N ASN A 219 -18.78 -4.44 13.24
CA ASN A 219 -18.70 -5.11 14.55
C ASN A 219 -17.93 -4.26 15.59
N THR A 220 -16.88 -3.55 15.15
CA THR A 220 -16.10 -2.59 15.95
C THR A 220 -16.95 -1.43 16.46
N ARG A 221 -17.77 -0.82 15.58
CA ARG A 221 -18.70 0.26 15.94
C ARG A 221 -19.80 -0.25 16.87
N MET A 222 -20.29 -1.49 16.69
CA MET A 222 -21.27 -2.10 17.61
C MET A 222 -20.72 -2.20 19.04
N ALA A 223 -19.47 -2.64 19.21
CA ALA A 223 -18.81 -2.67 20.52
C ALA A 223 -18.62 -1.26 21.09
N GLU A 224 -18.24 -0.28 20.26
CA GLU A 224 -18.10 1.11 20.71
C GLU A 224 -19.44 1.72 21.16
N PHE A 225 -20.55 1.41 20.47
CA PHE A 225 -21.89 1.84 20.86
C PHE A 225 -22.29 1.29 22.24
N LEU A 226 -22.04 0.01 22.49
CA LEU A 226 -22.31 -0.61 23.79
C LEU A 226 -21.42 0.00 24.89
N TYR A 227 -20.16 0.33 24.58
CA TYR A 227 -19.28 1.01 25.53
C TYR A 227 -19.75 2.42 25.86
N ARG A 228 -20.11 3.22 24.85
CA ARG A 228 -20.63 4.59 25.04
C ARG A 228 -21.91 4.63 25.87
N ARG A 229 -22.69 3.56 25.83
CA ARG A 229 -23.92 3.38 26.64
C ARG A 229 -23.67 2.76 28.01
N GLY A 230 -22.42 2.49 28.39
CA GLY A 230 -22.05 1.94 29.69
C GLY A 230 -22.38 0.46 29.90
N VAL A 231 -22.76 -0.25 28.84
CA VAL A 231 -23.18 -1.67 28.89
C VAL A 231 -21.98 -2.60 29.03
N ILE A 232 -20.87 -2.22 28.41
CA ILE A 232 -19.62 -2.97 28.46
C ILE A 232 -18.50 -2.08 28.97
N THR A 233 -17.53 -2.67 29.64
CA THR A 233 -16.35 -1.96 30.15
C THR A 233 -15.40 -1.58 29.01
N ARG A 234 -14.54 -0.57 29.26
CA ARG A 234 -13.51 -0.13 28.31
C ARG A 234 -12.54 -1.26 27.93
N GLU A 235 -12.23 -2.12 28.90
CA GLU A 235 -11.34 -3.26 28.71
C GLU A 235 -11.99 -4.34 27.83
N LEU A 236 -13.28 -4.65 28.05
CA LEU A 236 -14.02 -5.59 27.20
C LEU A 236 -14.17 -5.06 25.76
N CYS A 237 -14.39 -3.75 25.59
CA CYS A 237 -14.43 -3.11 24.28
C CYS A 237 -13.11 -3.31 23.50
N LYS A 238 -11.96 -3.07 24.14
CA LYS A 238 -10.65 -3.33 23.52
C LYS A 238 -10.44 -4.80 23.18
N LYS A 239 -10.83 -5.72 24.06
CA LYS A 239 -10.72 -7.18 23.81
C LYS A 239 -11.56 -7.61 22.60
N LEU A 240 -12.78 -7.08 22.46
CA LEU A 240 -13.65 -7.33 21.31
C LEU A 240 -13.06 -6.79 20.00
N GLN A 241 -12.50 -5.57 20.02
CA GLN A 241 -11.83 -4.99 18.85
C GLN A 241 -10.63 -5.85 18.40
N ASN A 242 -9.82 -6.32 19.35
CA ASN A 242 -8.72 -7.23 19.07
C ASN A 242 -9.19 -8.58 18.50
N LEU A 243 -10.29 -9.13 19.03
CA LEU A 243 -10.91 -10.36 18.51
C LEU A 243 -11.41 -10.18 17.06
N PHE A 244 -11.98 -9.02 16.74
CA PHE A 244 -12.43 -8.67 15.39
C PHE A 244 -11.24 -8.54 14.41
N ALA A 245 -10.18 -7.87 14.82
CA ALA A 245 -8.95 -7.77 14.04
C ALA A 245 -8.29 -9.15 13.81
N LEU A 246 -8.28 -10.00 14.83
CA LEU A 246 -7.71 -11.34 14.78
C LEU A 246 -8.48 -12.28 13.82
N ARG A 247 -9.82 -12.28 13.85
CA ARG A 247 -10.63 -13.01 12.86
C ARG A 247 -10.27 -12.58 11.44
N HIS A 248 -10.13 -11.27 11.21
CA HIS A 248 -9.82 -10.75 9.89
C HIS A 248 -8.43 -11.20 9.42
N ALA A 249 -7.43 -11.18 10.31
CA ALA A 249 -6.07 -11.66 10.03
C ALA A 249 -6.02 -13.17 9.74
N ILE A 250 -6.79 -14.00 10.47
CA ILE A 250 -6.80 -15.46 10.31
C ILE A 250 -7.58 -15.91 9.07
N ILE A 251 -8.75 -15.32 8.80
CA ILE A 251 -9.63 -15.76 7.70
C ILE A 251 -9.13 -15.28 6.34
N HIS A 252 -8.42 -14.14 6.28
CA HIS A 252 -7.90 -13.57 5.03
C HIS A 252 -6.37 -13.63 4.91
N GLY A 253 -5.70 -14.19 5.93
CA GLY A 253 -4.28 -14.53 5.90
C GLY A 253 -4.02 -15.79 5.05
N ALA A 254 -2.76 -15.98 4.65
CA ALA A 254 -2.36 -17.11 3.80
C ALA A 254 -2.27 -18.45 4.56
N ASP A 255 -2.42 -18.44 5.88
CA ASP A 255 -2.33 -19.64 6.74
C ASP A 255 -3.37 -19.55 7.88
N PRO A 256 -4.52 -20.22 7.75
CA PRO A 256 -5.63 -20.11 8.69
C PRO A 256 -5.43 -21.05 9.88
N THR A 257 -4.38 -20.81 10.67
CA THR A 257 -4.11 -21.57 11.90
C THR A 257 -4.26 -20.65 13.12
N VAL A 258 -4.89 -21.18 14.16
CA VAL A 258 -5.21 -20.46 15.40
C VAL A 258 -4.55 -21.22 16.55
N SER A 259 -3.87 -20.54 17.46
CA SER A 259 -3.33 -21.18 18.66
C SER A 259 -4.44 -21.51 19.67
N GLN A 260 -4.29 -22.59 20.44
CA GLN A 260 -5.27 -22.95 21.48
C GLN A 260 -5.48 -21.84 22.53
N VAL A 261 -4.45 -21.02 22.77
CA VAL A 261 -4.51 -19.83 23.63
C VAL A 261 -5.55 -18.83 23.12
N MET A 262 -5.65 -18.63 21.80
CA MET A 262 -6.61 -17.71 21.19
C MET A 262 -8.05 -18.24 21.23
N VAL A 263 -8.23 -19.56 21.11
CA VAL A 263 -9.55 -20.21 21.31
C VAL A 263 -10.02 -19.95 22.75
N ASN A 264 -9.16 -20.20 23.73
CA ASN A 264 -9.47 -19.98 25.14
C ASN A 264 -9.74 -18.49 25.44
N GLN A 265 -8.96 -17.57 24.88
CA GLN A 265 -9.19 -16.12 25.04
C GLN A 265 -10.51 -15.68 24.41
N SER A 266 -10.87 -16.19 23.23
CA SER A 266 -12.15 -15.88 22.60
C SER A 266 -13.35 -16.35 23.44
N GLN A 267 -13.21 -17.49 24.12
CA GLN A 267 -14.24 -18.01 25.02
C GLN A 267 -14.39 -17.15 26.29
N VAL A 268 -13.27 -16.71 26.89
CA VAL A 268 -13.28 -15.78 28.03
C VAL A 268 -13.96 -14.45 27.66
N ILE A 269 -13.72 -13.93 26.46
CA ILE A 269 -14.36 -12.71 25.96
C ILE A 269 -15.88 -12.89 25.81
N LEU A 270 -16.33 -14.06 25.33
CA LEU A 270 -17.74 -14.39 25.22
C LEU A 270 -18.42 -14.45 26.60
N ASP A 271 -17.77 -15.05 27.59
CA ASP A 271 -18.30 -15.15 28.95
C ASP A 271 -18.35 -13.79 29.65
N GLU A 272 -17.31 -12.95 29.48
CA GLU A 272 -17.31 -11.56 29.97
C GLU A 272 -18.42 -10.71 29.31
N LEU A 273 -18.67 -10.91 28.01
CA LEU A 273 -19.75 -10.23 27.29
C LEU A 273 -21.12 -10.66 27.81
N ARG A 274 -21.35 -11.95 28.04
CA ARG A 274 -22.61 -12.45 28.59
C ARG A 274 -22.89 -11.90 29.98
N ASN A 275 -21.88 -11.90 30.86
CA ASN A 275 -22.03 -11.34 32.21
C ASN A 275 -22.38 -9.85 32.16
N SER A 276 -21.68 -9.06 31.34
CA SER A 276 -21.97 -7.63 31.19
C SER A 276 -23.37 -7.35 30.62
N LEU A 277 -23.86 -8.21 29.72
CA LEU A 277 -25.20 -8.09 29.15
C LEU A 277 -26.32 -8.51 30.13
N VAL A 278 -26.04 -9.41 31.07
CA VAL A 278 -26.96 -9.79 32.14
C VAL A 278 -27.04 -8.68 33.19
N ASP A 279 -25.90 -8.11 33.59
CA ASP A 279 -25.83 -7.02 34.58
C ASP A 279 -26.47 -5.72 34.08
N ALA A 280 -26.53 -5.50 32.77
CA ALA A 280 -27.20 -4.34 32.16
C ALA A 280 -28.73 -4.47 32.05
N VAL A 281 -29.30 -5.65 32.37
CA VAL A 281 -30.74 -5.94 32.31
C VAL A 281 -31.37 -6.05 33.72
N ALA A 282 -30.55 -6.10 34.78
CA ALA A 282 -30.98 -6.02 36.18
C ALA A 282 -31.09 -4.55 36.64
#